data_AF-L2FQI8-F1
#
_entry.id   AF-L2FQI8-F1
#
_cell.length_a   1.000
_cell.length_b   1.000
_cell.length_c   1.000
_cell.angle_alpha   90.00
_cell.angle_beta   90.00
_cell.angle_gamma   90.00
#
_symmetry.space_group_name_H-M   'P 1'
#
loop_
_entity.id
_entity.type
_entity.pdbx_description
1 polymer ?
#
loop_
_entity_poly.entity_id
_entity_poly.type
_entity_poly.pdbx_seq_one_letter_code
_entity_poly.pdbx_strand_id
1 'polypeptide(L)'
;MAIDRIVQMIFRAAELAFAAIVTGITGAISMVFALVWLLPFSGSFVHWPMDIFISILWFVSFGLLVNLIGDGCGPVFDWSNVSPRGDDCGRHKANIAFTFLSAIVWLASALIGLFWVRRRTAVADNRPAVHRRRWYNSRV
;
A
#
# COMPACT_ATOMS: atom_id res chain seq x y z
N MET A 1 12.12 39.71 -1.27
CA MET A 1 11.42 39.69 0.04
C MET A 1 9.93 39.36 -0.06
N ALA A 2 9.10 40.12 -0.79
CA ALA A 2 7.68 39.76 -0.98
C ALA A 2 7.46 38.66 -2.04
N ILE A 3 8.21 38.73 -3.15
CA ILE A 3 8.16 37.75 -4.25
C ILE A 3 8.54 36.34 -3.76
N ASP A 4 9.60 36.22 -2.94
CA ASP A 4 10.03 34.93 -2.39
C ASP A 4 8.94 34.29 -1.51
N ARG A 5 8.22 35.09 -0.71
CA ARG A 5 7.11 34.60 0.11
C ARG A 5 5.92 34.16 -0.75
N ILE A 6 5.63 34.87 -1.84
CA ILE A 6 4.57 34.50 -2.79
C ILE A 6 4.91 33.18 -3.48
N VAL A 7 6.16 33.02 -3.94
CA VAL A 7 6.62 31.77 -4.57
C VAL A 7 6.54 30.61 -3.59
N GLN A 8 6.96 30.80 -2.34
CA GLN A 8 6.86 29.77 -1.29
C GLN A 8 5.40 29.39 -0.96
N MET A 9 4.48 30.36 -0.94
CA MET A 9 3.06 30.09 -0.74
C MET A 9 2.47 29.28 -1.90
N ILE A 10 2.80 29.61 -3.15
CA ILE A 10 2.34 28.87 -4.33
C ILE A 10 2.89 27.45 -4.30
N PHE A 11 4.17 27.28 -3.98
CA PHE A 11 4.79 25.96 -3.91
C PHE A 11 4.15 25.08 -2.83
N ARG A 12 3.92 25.61 -1.62
CA ARG A 12 3.21 24.90 -0.56
C ARG A 12 1.75 24.58 -0.92
N ALA A 13 1.05 25.49 -1.57
CA ALA A 13 -0.31 25.24 -2.04
C ALA A 13 -0.37 24.13 -3.09
N ALA A 14 0.59 24.11 -4.02
CA ALA A 14 0.70 23.05 -5.02
C ALA A 14 1.00 21.68 -4.38
N GLU A 15 1.89 21.65 -3.39
CA GLU A 15 2.21 20.44 -2.63
C GLU A 15 1.01 19.90 -1.84
N LEU A 16 0.25 20.78 -1.20
CA LEU A 16 -0.99 20.43 -0.50
C LEU A 16 -2.02 19.80 -1.44
N ALA A 17 -2.23 20.41 -2.61
CA ALA A 17 -3.16 19.90 -3.62
C ALA A 17 -2.71 18.52 -4.12
N PHE A 18 -1.43 18.36 -4.41
CA PHE A 18 -0.86 17.10 -4.86
C PHE A 18 -1.03 15.99 -3.80
N ALA A 19 -0.69 16.26 -2.55
CA ALA A 19 -0.81 15.28 -1.47
C ALA A 19 -2.27 14.86 -1.23
N ALA A 20 -3.22 15.79 -1.28
CA ALA A 20 -4.64 15.50 -1.12
C ALA A 20 -5.14 14.56 -2.23
N ILE A 21 -4.73 14.82 -3.48
CA ILE A 21 -5.10 13.99 -4.64
C ILE A 21 -4.50 12.59 -4.52
N VAL A 22 -3.19 12.50 -4.26
CA VAL A 22 -2.48 11.21 -4.16
C VAL A 22 -3.07 10.36 -3.03
N THR A 23 -3.27 10.93 -1.85
CA THR A 23 -3.80 10.20 -0.69
C THR A 23 -5.26 9.80 -0.90
N GLY A 24 -6.08 10.70 -1.47
CA GLY A 24 -7.49 10.44 -1.75
C GLY A 24 -7.70 9.34 -2.79
N ILE A 25 -6.97 9.40 -3.91
CA ILE A 25 -7.02 8.37 -4.96
C ILE A 25 -6.53 7.03 -4.42
N THR A 26 -5.40 7.01 -3.71
CA THR A 26 -4.86 5.78 -3.11
C THR A 26 -5.86 5.14 -2.14
N GLY A 27 -6.50 5.97 -1.30
CA GLY A 27 -7.57 5.54 -0.39
C GLY A 27 -8.76 4.94 -1.13
N ALA A 28 -9.28 5.64 -2.14
CA ALA A 28 -10.42 5.18 -2.93
C ALA A 28 -10.13 3.85 -3.65
N ILE A 29 -8.97 3.74 -4.31
CA ILE A 29 -8.52 2.51 -4.97
C ILE A 29 -8.42 1.39 -3.93
N SER A 30 -7.76 1.63 -2.80
CA SER A 30 -7.58 0.60 -1.76
C SER A 30 -8.91 0.07 -1.22
N MET A 31 -9.92 0.92 -1.03
CA MET A 31 -11.24 0.51 -0.54
C MET A 31 -11.98 -0.35 -1.58
N VAL A 32 -11.95 0.06 -2.85
CA VAL A 32 -12.56 -0.71 -3.94
C VAL A 32 -11.89 -2.07 -4.08
N PHE A 33 -10.56 -2.12 -4.10
CA PHE A 33 -9.81 -3.37 -4.21
C PHE A 33 -10.04 -4.28 -3.00
N ALA A 34 -10.03 -3.74 -1.78
CA ALA A 34 -10.34 -4.50 -0.57
C ALA A 34 -11.75 -5.12 -0.64
N LEU A 35 -12.76 -4.35 -1.10
CA LEU A 35 -14.14 -4.85 -1.22
C LEU A 35 -14.29 -5.89 -2.35
N VAL A 36 -13.72 -5.62 -3.52
CA VAL A 36 -13.81 -6.50 -4.70
C VAL A 36 -13.11 -7.84 -4.43
N TRP A 37 -12.01 -7.84 -3.69
CA TRP A 37 -11.28 -9.06 -3.33
C TRP A 37 -11.95 -9.88 -2.23
N LEU A 38 -12.83 -9.27 -1.42
CA LEU A 38 -13.50 -9.91 -0.29
C LEU A 38 -14.68 -10.81 -0.71
N LEU A 39 -15.34 -10.53 -1.85
CA LEU A 39 -16.63 -11.15 -2.18
C LEU A 39 -16.58 -12.49 -2.97
N PRO A 40 -15.72 -12.71 -3.99
CA PRO A 40 -15.53 -14.10 -4.48
C PRO A 40 -14.18 -14.40 -5.17
N PHE A 41 -13.07 -13.73 -4.85
CA PHE A 41 -11.77 -13.95 -5.52
C PHE A 41 -10.61 -14.35 -4.59
N SER A 42 -10.87 -14.94 -3.43
CA SER A 42 -9.81 -15.52 -2.57
C SER A 42 -8.98 -16.60 -3.27
N GLY A 43 -9.46 -17.14 -4.40
CA GLY A 43 -8.75 -18.08 -5.26
C GLY A 43 -7.98 -17.47 -6.43
N SER A 44 -8.14 -16.16 -6.74
CA SER A 44 -7.48 -15.55 -7.91
C SER A 44 -6.00 -15.27 -7.62
N PHE A 45 -5.16 -15.92 -8.39
CA PHE A 45 -3.72 -16.11 -8.20
C PHE A 45 -2.84 -14.85 -8.39
N VAL A 46 -3.42 -13.64 -8.52
CA VAL A 46 -2.73 -12.45 -9.07
C VAL A 46 -2.89 -11.20 -8.19
N HIS A 47 -3.16 -11.38 -6.90
CA HIS A 47 -3.40 -10.25 -5.99
C HIS A 47 -2.10 -9.57 -5.55
N TRP A 48 -1.03 -10.36 -5.44
CA TRP A 48 0.26 -9.91 -4.90
C TRP A 48 0.92 -8.70 -5.61
N PRO A 49 0.88 -8.51 -6.95
CA PRO A 49 1.51 -7.35 -7.58
C PRO A 49 0.73 -6.06 -7.31
N MET A 50 -0.60 -6.15 -7.29
CA MET A 50 -1.46 -5.02 -6.99
C MET A 50 -1.25 -4.55 -5.56
N ASP A 51 -1.15 -5.49 -4.62
CA ASP A 51 -0.92 -5.20 -3.20
C ASP A 51 0.44 -4.50 -2.98
N ILE A 52 1.50 -4.88 -3.72
CA ILE A 52 2.80 -4.18 -3.69
C ILE A 52 2.65 -2.75 -4.21
N PHE A 53 1.95 -2.57 -5.33
CA PHE A 53 1.77 -1.24 -5.92
C PHE A 53 1.00 -0.31 -4.97
N ILE A 54 -0.08 -0.79 -4.37
CA ILE A 54 -0.86 -0.04 -3.38
C ILE A 54 0.00 0.27 -2.14
N SER A 55 0.84 -0.66 -1.68
CA SER A 55 1.76 -0.42 -0.56
C SER A 55 2.75 0.72 -0.87
N ILE A 56 3.35 0.73 -2.07
CA ILE A 56 4.24 1.82 -2.51
C ILE A 56 3.51 3.16 -2.52
N LEU A 57 2.28 3.21 -3.05
CA LEU A 57 1.46 4.42 -3.05
C LEU A 57 1.16 4.93 -1.64
N TRP A 58 0.93 4.03 -0.68
CA TRP A 58 0.76 4.41 0.73
C TRP A 58 2.06 4.93 1.36
N PHE A 59 3.22 4.36 1.04
CA PHE A 59 4.51 4.91 1.48
C PHE A 59 4.78 6.31 0.91
N VAL A 60 4.43 6.55 -0.36
CA VAL A 60 4.51 7.88 -0.99
C VAL A 60 3.55 8.85 -0.30
N SER A 61 2.31 8.42 -0.02
CA SER A 61 1.33 9.22 0.70
C SER A 61 1.82 9.58 2.10
N PHE A 62 2.39 8.62 2.84
CA PHE A 62 3.00 8.85 4.15
C PHE A 62 4.11 9.92 4.08
N GLY A 63 5.04 9.80 3.12
CA GLY A 63 6.12 10.77 2.94
C GLY A 63 5.61 12.18 2.64
N LEU A 64 4.60 12.29 1.80
CA LEU A 64 3.92 13.56 1.49
C LEU A 64 3.28 14.18 2.73
N LEU A 65 2.54 13.40 3.53
CA LEU A 65 1.91 13.90 4.74
C LEU A 65 2.93 14.39 5.77
N VAL A 66 4.03 13.65 5.97
CA VAL A 66 5.09 14.04 6.90
C VAL A 66 5.79 15.32 6.45
N ASN A 67 6.08 15.45 5.15
CA ASN A 67 6.73 16.66 4.61
C ASN A 67 5.84 17.91 4.77
N LEU A 68 4.52 17.75 4.63
CA LEU A 68 3.56 18.84 4.76
C LEU A 68 3.40 19.37 6.19
N ILE A 69 3.45 18.48 7.18
CA ILE A 69 3.28 18.86 8.60
C ILE A 69 4.53 19.56 9.13
N GLY A 70 5.72 19.14 8.68
CA GLY A 70 6.99 19.75 9.05
C GLY A 70 7.25 19.80 10.56
N ASP A 71 8.17 20.67 10.99
CA ASP A 71 8.62 20.74 12.39
C ASP A 71 7.66 21.47 13.33
N GLY A 72 6.61 22.11 12.82
CA GLY A 72 5.67 22.93 13.60
C GLY A 72 4.85 22.14 14.62
N CYS A 73 4.89 20.81 14.54
CA CYS A 73 4.10 19.87 15.34
C CYS A 73 4.94 18.92 16.20
N GLY A 74 6.25 19.18 16.33
CA GLY A 74 7.20 18.31 17.02
C GLY A 74 7.42 16.96 16.32
N PRO A 75 8.30 16.10 16.86
CA PRO A 75 8.67 14.83 16.23
C PRO A 75 7.45 13.95 15.92
N VAL A 76 7.51 13.20 14.82
CA VAL A 76 6.42 12.31 14.35
C VAL A 76 5.97 11.31 15.44
N PHE A 77 6.89 10.88 16.30
CA PHE A 77 6.64 9.91 17.38
C PHE A 77 6.42 10.51 18.76
N ASP A 78 6.30 11.83 18.88
CA ASP A 78 5.90 12.47 20.12
C ASP A 78 4.36 12.57 20.19
N TRP A 79 3.77 11.77 21.08
CA TRP A 79 2.33 11.65 21.33
C TRP A 79 1.87 12.39 22.59
N SER A 80 2.76 13.15 23.23
CA SER A 80 2.48 13.83 24.52
C SER A 80 1.37 14.88 24.47
N ASN A 81 0.97 15.33 23.27
CA ASN A 81 0.02 16.42 23.07
C ASN A 81 -1.26 16.02 22.31
N VAL A 82 -1.54 14.73 22.15
CA VAL A 82 -2.72 14.27 21.39
C VAL A 82 -3.96 14.29 22.28
N SER A 83 -4.80 15.31 22.13
CA SER A 83 -6.05 15.44 22.88
C SER A 83 -7.25 15.07 22.00
N PRO A 84 -8.30 14.42 22.54
CA PRO A 84 -9.54 14.17 21.79
C PRO A 84 -10.34 15.45 21.46
N ARG A 85 -9.96 16.60 22.03
CA ARG A 85 -10.69 17.87 21.94
C ARG A 85 -9.71 19.04 21.83
N GLY A 86 -9.28 19.37 20.61
CA GLY A 86 -8.92 20.76 20.28
C GLY A 86 -7.62 21.02 19.54
N ASP A 87 -6.76 20.05 19.26
CA ASP A 87 -5.49 20.30 18.58
C ASP A 87 -5.47 19.78 17.13
N ASP A 88 -5.30 20.70 16.16
CA ASP A 88 -5.10 20.34 14.75
C ASP A 88 -3.89 19.41 14.57
N CYS A 89 -2.89 19.55 15.44
CA CYS A 89 -1.65 18.78 15.43
C CYS A 89 -1.86 17.28 15.65
N GLY A 90 -2.64 16.90 16.68
CA GLY A 90 -2.98 15.50 16.95
C GLY A 90 -3.77 14.86 15.83
N ARG A 91 -4.69 15.59 15.18
CA ARG A 91 -5.43 15.10 14.00
C ARG A 91 -4.48 14.73 12.86
N HIS A 92 -3.51 15.58 12.58
CA HIS A 92 -2.53 15.36 11.53
C HIS A 92 -1.59 14.18 11.83
N LYS A 93 -1.15 14.02 13.08
CA LYS A 93 -0.37 12.86 13.54
C LYS A 93 -1.16 11.54 13.41
N ALA A 94 -2.44 11.56 13.76
CA ALA A 94 -3.30 10.38 13.61
C ALA A 94 -3.40 9.93 12.15
N ASN A 95 -3.61 10.87 11.22
CA ASN A 95 -3.67 10.55 9.79
C ASN A 95 -2.37 9.91 9.29
N ILE A 96 -1.21 10.46 9.67
CA ILE A 96 0.09 9.86 9.32
C ILE A 96 0.17 8.40 9.80
N ALA A 97 -0.21 8.13 11.06
CA ALA A 97 -0.14 6.78 11.62
C ALA A 97 -1.04 5.79 10.85
N PHE A 98 -2.26 6.18 10.50
CA PHE A 98 -3.16 5.32 9.72
C PHE A 98 -2.63 5.05 8.30
N THR A 99 -2.03 6.05 7.64
CA THR A 99 -1.41 5.82 6.32
C THR A 99 -0.27 4.82 6.39
N PHE A 100 0.57 4.90 7.43
CA PHE A 100 1.68 3.98 7.63
C PHE A 100 1.21 2.55 7.94
N LEU A 101 0.20 2.40 8.80
CA LEU A 101 -0.40 1.09 9.08
C LEU A 101 -0.99 0.46 7.81
N SER A 102 -1.69 1.25 6.99
CA SER A 102 -2.21 0.78 5.71
C SER A 102 -1.07 0.29 4.79
N ALA A 103 0.04 1.03 4.69
CA ALA A 103 1.20 0.64 3.91
C ALA A 103 1.74 -0.74 4.31
N ILE A 104 1.85 -1.00 5.62
CA ILE A 104 2.31 -2.28 6.17
C ILE A 104 1.30 -3.39 5.93
N VAL A 105 0.00 -3.13 6.11
CA VAL A 105 -1.05 -4.14 5.91
C VAL A 105 -1.09 -4.62 4.45
N TRP A 106 -1.03 -3.69 3.49
CA TRP A 106 -0.94 -4.02 2.07
C TRP A 106 0.36 -4.77 1.73
N LEU A 107 1.48 -4.39 2.35
CA LEU A 107 2.75 -5.11 2.18
C LEU A 107 2.68 -6.54 2.73
N ALA A 108 2.08 -6.74 3.90
CA ALA A 108 1.91 -8.06 4.50
C ALA A 108 1.02 -8.96 3.61
N SER A 109 -0.05 -8.41 3.05
CA SER A 109 -0.91 -9.09 2.08
C SER A 109 -0.11 -9.54 0.84
N ALA A 110 0.70 -8.65 0.29
CA ALA A 110 1.58 -8.97 -0.84
C ALA A 110 2.58 -10.10 -0.54
N LEU A 111 3.21 -10.07 0.65
CA LEU A 111 4.18 -11.08 1.08
C LEU A 111 3.52 -12.46 1.22
N ILE A 112 2.32 -12.52 1.79
CA ILE A 112 1.54 -13.75 1.88
C ILE A 112 1.20 -14.26 0.47
N GLY A 113 0.71 -13.39 -0.41
CA GLY A 113 0.42 -13.74 -1.81
C GLY A 113 1.65 -14.33 -2.53
N LEU A 114 2.80 -13.68 -2.40
CA LEU A 114 4.06 -14.13 -2.98
C LEU A 114 4.51 -15.50 -2.42
N PHE A 115 4.40 -15.69 -1.11
CA PHE A 115 4.75 -16.96 -0.45
C PHE A 115 3.91 -18.13 -1.00
N TRP A 116 2.59 -17.94 -1.12
CA TRP A 116 1.69 -18.97 -1.63
C TRP A 116 1.91 -19.27 -3.11
N VAL A 117 2.19 -18.26 -3.94
CA VAL A 117 2.51 -18.45 -5.38
C VAL A 117 3.82 -19.23 -5.55
N ARG A 118 4.87 -18.86 -4.82
CA ARG A 118 6.16 -19.58 -4.85
C ARG A 118 6.02 -21.02 -4.38
N ARG A 119 5.25 -21.26 -3.31
CA ARG A 119 5.03 -22.63 -2.82
C ARG A 119 4.30 -23.51 -3.84
N ARG A 120 3.34 -22.96 -4.59
CA ARG A 120 2.58 -23.72 -5.61
C ARG A 120 3.36 -23.98 -6.89
N THR A 121 4.17 -23.02 -7.35
CA THR A 121 5.09 -23.22 -8.49
C THR A 121 6.15 -24.28 -8.18
N ALA A 122 6.74 -24.25 -6.97
CA ALA A 122 7.67 -25.29 -6.53
C ALA A 122 7.04 -26.70 -6.48
N VAL A 123 5.76 -26.83 -6.10
CA VAL A 123 5.05 -28.12 -6.13
C VAL A 123 4.75 -28.58 -7.56
N ALA A 124 4.44 -27.68 -8.49
CA ALA A 124 4.16 -28.02 -9.88
C ALA A 124 5.40 -28.54 -10.62
N ASP A 125 6.57 -27.96 -10.36
CA ASP A 125 7.86 -28.34 -10.95
C ASP A 125 8.36 -29.70 -10.43
N ASN A 126 8.09 -30.00 -9.15
CA ASN A 126 8.44 -31.28 -8.53
C ASN A 126 7.46 -32.42 -8.85
N ARG A 127 6.41 -32.19 -9.65
CA ARG A 127 5.63 -33.31 -10.17
C ARG A 127 6.51 -34.03 -11.17
N PRO A 128 6.80 -35.33 -10.98
CA PRO A 128 7.51 -36.08 -12.01
C PRO A 128 6.71 -35.90 -13.30
N ALA A 129 7.38 -35.46 -14.38
CA ALA A 129 6.79 -35.43 -15.71
C ALA A 129 6.06 -36.75 -15.86
N VAL A 130 4.72 -36.71 -15.96
CA VAL A 130 3.92 -37.93 -16.12
C VAL A 130 4.45 -38.56 -17.39
N HIS A 131 5.34 -39.53 -17.23
CA HIS A 131 5.87 -40.32 -18.31
C HIS A 131 4.62 -40.95 -18.88
N ARG A 132 4.14 -40.39 -20.01
CA ARG A 132 3.01 -40.90 -20.76
C ARG A 132 3.44 -42.32 -21.10
N ARG A 133 3.03 -43.29 -20.29
CA ARG A 133 3.37 -44.70 -20.51
C ARG A 133 2.70 -45.02 -21.84
N ARG A 134 3.49 -44.96 -22.90
CA ARG A 134 3.09 -45.36 -24.24
C ARG A 134 2.93 -46.87 -24.12
N TRP A 135 1.70 -47.31 -23.90
CA TRP A 135 1.34 -48.72 -23.93
C TRP A 135 1.58 -49.20 -25.37
N TYR A 136 2.80 -49.66 -25.64
CA TYR A 136 3.11 -50.45 -26.83
C TYR A 136 2.52 -51.84 -26.58
N ASN A 137 1.27 -52.02 -26.98
CA ASN A 137 0.64 -53.32 -26.98
C ASN A 137 1.21 -54.13 -28.15
N SER A 138 2.33 -54.78 -27.92
CA SER A 138 2.89 -55.80 -28.80
C SER A 138 2.34 -57.13 -28.32
N ARG A 139 1.24 -57.60 -28.91
CA ARG A 139 0.89 -59.01 -28.93
C ARG A 139 0.35 -59.35 -30.32
N VAL A 140 1.20 -60.11 -31.03
CA VAL A 140 0.91 -61.23 -31.94
C VAL A 140 -0.55 -61.48 -32.31
#